data_AF-D3DY93-F1
#
_entry.id   AF-D3DY93-F1
#
_cell.length_a   1.000
_cell.length_b   1.000
_cell.length_c   1.000
_cell.angle_alpha   90.00
_cell.angle_beta   90.00
_cell.angle_gamma   90.00
#
_symmetry.space_group_name_H-M   'P 1'
#
loop_
_entity.id
_entity.type
_entity.pdbx_description
1 polymer ?
#
loop_
_entity_poly.entity_id
_entity_poly.type
_entity_poly.pdbx_seq_one_letter_code
_entity_poly.pdbx_strand_id
1 'polypeptide(L)'
;MRATHYISGYTVQIYSIAMPRFPIGTDGRYNLPKLTAADLRALYFQCPEPETRALLWDIHRLRILVVHVDQLQRTMASHCHISTLQVLESLRAALAGEPCVLEHAARIEETFEPHSAREYTRKCNRRD
;
A
#
# COMPACT_ATOMS: atom_id res chain seq x y z
N MET A 1 -13.49 -19.14 26.58
CA MET A 1 -14.87 -19.16 27.14
C MET A 1 -15.78 -18.43 26.15
N ARG A 2 -16.87 -19.08 25.70
CA ARG A 2 -17.79 -18.56 24.69
C ARG A 2 -18.86 -17.73 25.38
N ALA A 3 -19.03 -16.47 24.98
CA ALA A 3 -20.19 -15.67 25.35
C ALA A 3 -21.13 -15.63 24.13
N THR A 4 -22.22 -16.38 24.22
CA THR A 4 -23.31 -16.39 23.24
C THR A 4 -24.33 -15.35 23.69
N HIS A 5 -24.50 -14.27 22.93
CA HIS A 5 -25.65 -13.39 23.09
C HIS A 5 -26.60 -13.61 21.92
N TYR A 6 -27.83 -13.95 22.28
CA TYR A 6 -28.92 -14.30 21.37
C TYR A 6 -29.76 -13.05 21.16
N ILE A 7 -29.66 -12.43 19.99
CA ILE A 7 -30.61 -11.42 19.52
C ILE A 7 -30.98 -11.80 18.09
N SER A 8 -32.25 -12.20 17.91
CA SER A 8 -32.98 -12.24 16.65
C SER A 8 -32.30 -12.91 15.45
N GLY A 9 -32.59 -14.19 15.23
CA GLY A 9 -32.79 -14.81 13.91
C GLY A 9 -31.61 -14.92 12.93
N TYR A 10 -30.49 -14.24 13.15
CA TYR A 10 -29.31 -14.31 12.31
C TYR A 10 -28.11 -14.55 13.22
N THR A 11 -27.50 -15.73 13.09
CA THR A 11 -26.16 -15.97 13.62
C THR A 11 -25.19 -15.08 12.85
N VAL A 12 -24.98 -13.85 13.33
CA VAL A 12 -23.84 -13.04 12.91
C VAL A 12 -22.62 -13.70 13.53
N GLN A 13 -21.99 -14.60 12.77
CA GLN A 13 -20.60 -14.95 13.04
C GLN A 13 -19.82 -13.65 12.92
N ILE A 14 -19.44 -13.08 14.06
CA ILE A 14 -18.45 -12.01 14.12
C ILE A 14 -17.14 -12.69 13.73
N TYR A 15 -16.87 -12.78 12.43
CA TYR A 15 -15.55 -13.03 11.92
C TYR A 15 -14.69 -11.89 12.45
N SER A 16 -13.72 -12.22 13.30
CA SER A 16 -12.61 -11.32 13.57
C SER A 16 -12.03 -10.95 12.21
N ILE A 17 -12.30 -9.73 11.74
CA ILE A 17 -11.80 -9.19 10.47
C ILE A 17 -10.31 -8.86 10.67
N ALA A 18 -9.53 -9.87 11.04
CA ALA A 18 -8.10 -9.81 10.91
C ALA A 18 -7.83 -9.89 9.41
N MET A 19 -7.22 -8.83 8.87
CA MET A 19 -6.75 -8.80 7.49
C MET A 19 -6.02 -10.12 7.16
N PRO A 20 -6.30 -10.77 6.02
CA PRO A 20 -5.63 -12.02 5.68
C PRO A 20 -4.11 -11.80 5.71
N ARG A 21 -3.42 -12.58 6.54
CA ARG A 21 -1.96 -12.55 6.58
C ARG A 21 -1.46 -13.15 5.28
N PHE A 22 -0.87 -12.35 4.42
CA PHE A 22 -0.15 -12.86 3.26
C PHE A 22 1.04 -13.68 3.72
N PRO A 23 1.32 -14.85 3.10
CA PRO A 23 2.44 -15.68 3.50
C PRO A 23 3.74 -14.94 3.20
N ILE A 24 4.49 -14.65 4.27
CA ILE A 24 5.83 -14.07 4.21
C ILE A 24 6.82 -15.22 4.35
N GLY A 25 7.78 -15.31 3.43
CA GLY A 25 8.88 -16.27 3.48
C GLY A 25 9.82 -16.02 4.65
N THR A 26 10.71 -16.97 4.92
CA THR A 26 11.75 -16.84 5.96
C THR A 26 12.71 -15.67 5.70
N ASP A 27 12.74 -15.16 4.47
CA ASP A 27 13.50 -13.99 4.02
C ASP A 27 12.74 -12.66 4.16
N GLY A 28 11.51 -12.67 4.69
CA GLY A 28 10.68 -11.48 4.84
C GLY A 28 9.95 -11.04 3.57
N ARG A 29 9.97 -11.84 2.49
CA ARG A 29 9.33 -11.49 1.20
C ARG A 29 8.00 -12.21 1.02
N TYR A 30 7.10 -11.63 0.23
CA TYR A 30 5.86 -12.31 -0.14
C TYR A 30 6.16 -13.52 -1.03
N ASN A 31 5.71 -14.70 -0.61
CA ASN A 31 5.92 -15.97 -1.33
C ASN A 31 4.84 -16.30 -2.37
N LEU A 32 3.90 -15.38 -2.61
CA LEU A 32 2.88 -15.57 -3.64
C LEU A 32 3.45 -15.27 -5.03
N PRO A 33 3.16 -16.10 -6.04
CA PRO A 33 3.57 -15.83 -7.40
C PRO A 33 2.95 -14.52 -7.90
N LYS A 34 3.74 -13.73 -8.64
CA LYS A 34 3.27 -12.49 -9.25
C LYS A 34 2.25 -12.82 -10.34
N LEU A 35 1.00 -12.47 -10.13
CA LEU A 35 -0.05 -12.68 -11.12
C LEU A 35 0.16 -11.77 -12.33
N THR A 36 0.02 -12.32 -13.53
CA THR A 36 0.03 -11.54 -14.78
C THR A 36 -1.30 -10.80 -14.98
N ALA A 37 -1.43 -9.98 -16.02
CA ALA A 37 -2.72 -9.43 -16.41
C ALA A 37 -3.69 -10.51 -16.90
N ALA A 38 -3.19 -11.59 -17.50
CA ALA A 38 -4.00 -12.72 -17.94
C ALA A 38 -4.56 -13.50 -16.74
N ASP A 39 -3.73 -13.75 -15.72
CA ASP A 39 -4.17 -14.46 -14.50
C ASP A 39 -5.27 -13.69 -13.77
N LEU A 40 -5.14 -12.37 -13.66
CA LEU A 40 -6.19 -11.53 -13.06
C LEU A 40 -7.51 -11.58 -13.83
N ARG A 41 -7.46 -11.61 -15.17
CA ARG A 41 -8.67 -11.77 -15.99
C ARG A 41 -9.28 -13.16 -15.79
N ALA A 42 -8.46 -14.21 -15.70
CA ALA A 42 -8.92 -15.56 -15.42
C ALA A 42 -9.64 -15.62 -14.06
N LEU A 43 -9.11 -14.95 -13.02
CA LEU A 43 -9.76 -14.84 -11.72
C LEU A 43 -11.13 -14.13 -11.80
N TYR A 44 -11.25 -13.07 -12.60
CA TYR A 44 -12.54 -12.42 -12.85
C TYR A 44 -13.56 -13.36 -13.47
N PHE A 45 -13.17 -14.13 -14.50
CA PHE A 45 -14.08 -15.07 -15.15
C PHE A 45 -14.52 -16.21 -14.23
N GLN A 46 -13.70 -16.59 -13.25
CA GLN A 46 -14.05 -17.59 -12.24
C GLN A 46 -15.00 -17.02 -11.17
N CYS A 47 -14.91 -15.73 -10.86
CA CYS A 47 -15.71 -15.05 -9.83
C CYS A 47 -16.08 -13.63 -10.29
N PRO A 48 -17.11 -13.47 -11.15
CA PRO A 48 -17.45 -12.19 -11.78
C PRO A 48 -18.28 -11.27 -10.87
N GLU A 49 -17.96 -11.26 -9.58
CA GLU A 49 -18.68 -10.47 -8.58
C GLU A 49 -18.31 -8.98 -8.68
N PRO A 50 -19.23 -8.06 -8.33
CA PRO A 50 -18.96 -6.62 -8.33
C PRO A 50 -17.74 -6.23 -7.48
N GLU A 51 -17.55 -6.88 -6.33
CA GLU A 51 -16.42 -6.67 -5.42
C GLU A 51 -15.10 -7.09 -6.07
N THR A 52 -15.07 -8.25 -6.73
CA THR A 52 -13.90 -8.73 -7.49
C THR A 52 -13.54 -7.73 -8.58
N ARG A 53 -14.53 -7.18 -9.29
CA ARG A 53 -14.31 -6.15 -10.30
C ARG A 53 -13.71 -4.88 -9.71
N ALA A 54 -14.21 -4.42 -8.56
CA ALA A 54 -13.67 -3.24 -7.88
C ALA A 54 -12.21 -3.45 -7.44
N LEU A 55 -11.89 -4.62 -6.89
CA LEU A 55 -10.52 -4.99 -6.52
C LEU A 55 -9.60 -5.05 -7.74
N LEU A 56 -10.05 -5.66 -8.83
CA LEU A 56 -9.27 -5.75 -10.07
C LEU A 56 -9.03 -4.39 -10.71
N TRP A 57 -10.01 -3.48 -10.63
CA TRP A 57 -9.83 -2.09 -11.04
C TRP A 57 -8.73 -1.41 -10.23
N ASP A 58 -8.76 -1.52 -8.90
CA ASP A 58 -7.74 -0.90 -8.05
C ASP A 58 -6.35 -1.52 -8.31
N ILE A 59 -6.25 -2.84 -8.44
CA ILE A 59 -5.00 -3.52 -8.82
C ILE A 59 -4.49 -3.03 -10.19
N HIS A 60 -5.38 -2.88 -11.18
CA HIS A 60 -5.01 -2.38 -12.50
C HIS A 60 -4.45 -0.95 -12.42
N ARG A 61 -5.14 -0.08 -11.69
CA ARG A 61 -4.73 1.31 -11.45
C ARG A 61 -3.37 1.39 -10.75
N LEU A 62 -3.13 0.59 -9.71
CA LEU A 62 -1.84 0.50 -9.04
C LEU A 62 -0.72 -0.04 -9.94
N ARG A 63 -1.02 -0.98 -10.85
CA ARG A 63 -0.03 -1.48 -11.83
C ARG A 63 0.47 -0.39 -12.77
N ILE A 64 -0.37 0.59 -13.13
CA ILE A 64 0.05 1.73 -13.95
C ILE A 64 1.12 2.55 -13.21
N LEU A 65 0.93 2.80 -11.91
CA LEU A 65 1.92 3.50 -11.08
C LEU A 65 3.25 2.76 -11.05
N VAL A 66 3.23 1.43 -10.90
CA VAL A 66 4.45 0.60 -10.92
C VAL A 66 5.19 0.73 -12.25
N VAL A 67 4.48 0.78 -13.38
CA VAL A 67 5.08 1.00 -14.71
C VAL A 67 5.72 2.38 -14.81
N HIS A 68 5.08 3.44 -14.28
CA HIS A 68 5.67 4.78 -14.25
C HIS A 68 6.94 4.83 -13.39
N VAL A 69 6.99 4.08 -12.29
CA VAL A 69 8.20 3.95 -11.46
C VAL A 69 9.33 3.25 -12.23
N ASP A 70 9.04 2.17 -12.97
CA ASP A 70 10.04 1.51 -13.83
C ASP A 70 10.54 2.43 -14.94
N GLN A 71 9.63 3.20 -15.57
CA GLN A 71 10.00 4.22 -16.56
C GLN A 71 10.93 5.27 -15.96
N LEU A 72 10.62 5.79 -14.77
CA LEU A 72 11.46 6.76 -14.07
C LEU A 72 12.85 6.19 -13.83
N GLN A 73 12.93 4.96 -13.30
CA GLN A 73 14.19 4.26 -13.05
C GLN A 73 15.04 4.13 -14.32
N ARG A 74 14.42 3.77 -15.46
CA ARG A 74 15.12 3.69 -16.75
C ARG A 74 15.58 5.05 -17.27
N THR A 75 14.77 6.10 -17.13
CA THR A 75 15.17 7.46 -17.54
C THR A 75 16.30 8.04 -16.70
N MET A 76 16.32 7.73 -15.40
CA MET A 76 17.43 8.09 -14.53
C MET A 76 18.73 7.41 -14.97
N ALA A 77 18.66 6.13 -15.35
CA ALA A 77 19.82 5.38 -15.84
C ALA A 77 20.36 5.90 -17.18
N SER A 78 19.51 6.48 -18.04
CA SER A 78 19.93 7.04 -19.33
C SER A 78 20.55 8.45 -19.23
N HIS A 79 20.64 9.03 -18.02
CA HIS A 79 21.19 10.37 -17.76
C HIS A 79 20.53 11.50 -18.57
N CYS A 80 19.35 11.26 -19.13
CA CYS A 80 18.59 12.28 -19.84
C CYS A 80 17.74 13.07 -18.83
N HIS A 81 18.25 14.24 -18.43
CA HIS A 81 17.63 15.07 -17.40
C HIS A 81 16.20 15.52 -17.79
N ILE A 82 15.98 15.88 -19.06
CA ILE A 82 14.68 16.40 -19.51
C ILE A 82 13.60 15.32 -19.43
N SER A 83 13.86 14.13 -19.96
CA SER A 83 12.89 13.03 -19.91
C SER A 83 12.65 12.55 -18.48
N THR A 84 13.69 12.53 -17.63
CA THR A 84 13.55 12.18 -16.22
C THR A 84 12.59 13.12 -15.49
N LEU A 85 12.71 14.44 -15.70
CA LEU A 85 11.79 15.41 -15.09
C LEU A 85 10.35 15.25 -15.58
N GLN A 86 10.15 14.99 -16.87
CA GLN A 86 8.82 14.79 -17.44
C GLN A 86 8.13 13.54 -16.87
N VAL A 87 8.87 12.43 -16.74
CA VAL A 87 8.35 11.19 -16.15
C VAL A 87 8.10 11.37 -14.65
N LEU A 88 8.99 12.06 -13.93
CA LEU A 88 8.81 12.37 -12.52
C LEU A 88 7.55 13.20 -12.26
N GLU A 89 7.31 14.24 -13.06
CA GLU A 89 6.12 15.07 -12.91
C GLU A 89 4.84 14.29 -13.22
N SER A 90 4.88 13.46 -14.26
CA SER A 90 3.76 12.57 -14.59
C SER A 90 3.47 11.57 -13.47
N LEU A 91 4.50 11.02 -12.83
CA LEU A 91 4.36 10.13 -11.67
C LEU A 91 3.79 10.87 -10.46
N ARG A 92 4.25 12.10 -10.17
CA ARG A 92 3.72 12.92 -9.08
C ARG A 92 2.24 13.25 -9.26
N ALA A 93 1.85 13.63 -10.48
CA ALA A 93 0.46 13.88 -10.82
C ALA A 93 -0.40 12.62 -10.65
N ALA A 94 0.12 11.45 -11.03
CA ALA A 94 -0.58 10.18 -10.86
C ALA A 94 -0.67 9.72 -9.39
N LEU A 95 0.29 10.11 -8.54
CA LEU A 95 0.28 9.82 -7.10
C LEU A 95 -0.59 10.80 -6.29
N ALA A 96 -0.96 11.94 -6.89
CA ALA A 96 -1.74 12.96 -6.20
C ALA A 96 -3.15 12.43 -5.87
N GLY A 97 -3.50 12.44 -4.58
CA GLY A 97 -4.79 11.94 -4.11
C GLY A 97 -4.88 10.43 -3.94
N GLU A 98 -3.77 9.70 -4.11
CA GLU A 98 -3.74 8.26 -3.91
C GLU A 98 -4.01 7.88 -2.44
N PRO A 99 -5.06 7.10 -2.14
CA PRO A 99 -5.43 6.78 -0.75
C PRO A 99 -4.28 6.14 0.02
N CYS A 100 -3.59 5.17 -0.57
CA CYS A 100 -2.47 4.48 0.08
C CYS A 100 -1.26 5.39 0.37
N VAL A 101 -1.07 6.45 -0.41
CA VAL A 101 0.00 7.45 -0.19
C VAL A 101 -0.40 8.38 0.94
N LEU A 102 -1.66 8.84 0.96
CA LEU A 102 -2.19 9.69 2.02
C LEU A 102 -2.21 8.98 3.37
N GLU A 103 -2.67 7.72 3.40
CA GLU A 103 -2.65 6.86 4.60
C GLU A 103 -1.23 6.66 5.12
N HIS A 104 -0.26 6.47 4.22
CA HIS A 104 1.14 6.33 4.61
C HIS A 104 1.69 7.62 5.21
N ALA A 105 1.40 8.78 4.59
CA ALA A 105 1.80 10.08 5.11
C ALA A 105 1.20 10.36 6.49
N ALA A 106 -0.09 10.09 6.68
CA ALA A 106 -0.76 10.21 7.97
C ALA A 106 -0.12 9.32 9.05
N ARG A 107 0.20 8.06 8.71
CA ARG A 107 0.91 7.15 9.64
C ARG A 107 2.29 7.68 10.02
N ILE A 108 3.02 8.26 9.07
CA ILE A 108 4.33 8.88 9.35
C ILE A 108 4.12 10.03 10.34
N GLU A 109 3.19 10.94 10.08
CA GLU A 109 2.89 12.08 10.98
C GLU A 109 2.53 11.63 12.39
N GLU A 110 1.69 10.60 12.54
CA GLU A 110 1.34 10.00 13.84
C GLU A 110 2.54 9.37 14.56
N THR A 111 3.48 8.78 13.81
CA THR A 111 4.69 8.17 14.40
C THR A 111 5.71 9.24 14.82
N PHE A 112 5.66 10.43 14.20
CA PHE A 112 6.53 11.57 14.47
C PHE A 112 5.94 12.54 15.51
N GLU A 113 5.29 12.04 16.58
CA GLU A 113 5.07 12.86 17.77
C GLU A 113 6.43 13.39 18.30
N PRO A 114 6.55 14.70 18.59
CA PRO A 114 7.82 15.38 18.87
C PRO A 114 8.33 15.13 20.29
N HIS A 115 8.42 13.86 20.72
CA HIS A 115 9.07 13.49 21.97
C HIS A 115 10.61 13.53 21.85
N SER A 116 11.18 13.37 20.65
CA SER A 116 12.63 13.26 20.46
C SER A 116 13.37 14.59 20.20
N ALA A 117 12.72 15.62 19.65
CA ALA A 117 13.38 16.90 19.34
C ALA A 117 13.74 17.70 20.61
N ARG A 118 12.90 17.63 21.65
CA ARG A 118 13.14 18.26 22.97
C ARG A 118 14.23 17.54 23.77
N GLU A 119 14.38 16.24 23.59
CA GLU A 119 15.42 15.45 24.27
C GLU A 119 16.79 15.64 23.64
N TYR A 120 16.88 15.73 22.31
CA TYR A 120 18.13 15.97 21.61
C TYR A 120 18.72 17.35 21.96
N THR A 121 17.88 18.39 22.01
CA THR A 121 18.29 19.75 22.38
C THR A 121 18.64 19.90 23.86
N ARG A 122 17.93 19.22 24.78
CA ARG A 122 18.31 19.18 26.22
C ARG A 122 19.64 18.47 26.46
N LYS A 123 19.99 17.47 25.67
CA LYS A 123 21.24 16.70 25.84
C LYS A 123 22.46 17.47 25.33
N CYS A 124 22.30 18.31 24.31
CA CYS A 124 23.36 19.19 23.80
C CYS A 124 23.67 20.37 24.74
N ASN A 125 22.65 20.92 25.43
CA ASN A 125 22.85 22.06 26.36
C ASN A 125 23.31 21.68 27.78
N ARG A 126 23.61 20.41 28.05
CA ARG A 126 24.07 19.93 29.37
C ARG A 126 25.56 19.58 29.41
N ARG A 127 26.27 19.85 28.31
CA ARG A 127 27.72 19.73 28.19
C ARG A 127 28.32 21.12 27.98
N ASP A 128 28.16 21.96 28.99
CA ASP A 128 29.01 23.13 29.25
C ASP A 128 29.25 23.17 30.76
#